data_AF-A0A800CLY9-F1
#
_entry.id   AF-A0A800CLY9-F1
#
_cell.length_a   1.000
_cell.length_b   1.000
_cell.length_c   1.000
_cell.angle_alpha   90.00
_cell.angle_beta   90.00
_cell.angle_gamma   90.00
#
_symmetry.space_group_name_H-M   'P 1'
#
loop_
_entity.id
_entity.type
_entity.pdbx_description
1 polymer ?
#
loop_
_entity_poly.entity_id
_entity_poly.type
_entity_poly.pdbx_seq_one_letter_code
_entity_poly.pdbx_strand_id
1 'polypeptide(L)'
;MRVDLTDYAEYHSYAVMASLKEMHTAEHILTRVMKDHFGCTRNFELHLGEKKGKCDYDVSRGLSEEDIRRIEALVNAEIEKDHPVTTETIPVAQAT
;
A
#
# COMPACT_ATOMS: atom_id res chain seq x y z
N MET A 1 19.99 18.74 -32.29
CA MET A 1 18.67 18.15 -32.59
C MET A 1 17.70 18.64 -31.53
N ARG A 2 16.87 19.64 -31.86
CA ARG A 2 15.83 20.15 -30.95
C ARG A 2 14.63 19.23 -31.10
N VAL A 3 14.29 18.52 -30.04
CA VAL A 3 12.99 17.87 -29.90
C VAL A 3 12.18 18.84 -29.06
N ASP A 4 11.14 19.41 -29.66
CA ASP A 4 10.20 20.28 -28.97
C ASP A 4 9.42 19.41 -27.97
N LEU A 5 9.61 19.67 -26.68
CA LEU A 5 9.01 18.94 -25.56
C LEU A 5 7.73 19.62 -25.06
N THR A 6 7.11 20.51 -25.85
CA THR A 6 5.87 21.17 -25.44
C THR A 6 4.67 20.23 -25.28
N ASP A 7 4.77 18.95 -25.71
CA ASP A 7 3.77 17.90 -25.42
C ASP A 7 4.07 17.05 -24.16
N TYR A 8 5.20 17.25 -23.48
CA TYR A 8 5.60 16.43 -22.33
C TYR A 8 4.91 16.83 -21.01
N ALA A 9 4.31 18.02 -20.98
CA ALA A 9 3.63 18.57 -19.80
C ALA A 9 2.21 18.01 -19.61
N GLU A 10 1.49 17.61 -20.67
CA GLU A 10 0.17 16.98 -20.52
C GLU A 10 0.27 15.50 -20.14
N TYR A 11 1.29 14.78 -20.63
CA TYR A 11 1.49 13.35 -20.32
C TYR A 11 1.79 13.08 -18.83
N HIS A 12 2.43 14.03 -18.15
CA HIS A 12 2.74 13.93 -16.71
C HIS A 12 1.55 14.21 -15.79
N SER A 13 0.36 14.52 -16.34
CA SER A 13 -0.88 14.60 -15.55
C SER A 13 -1.65 13.27 -15.49
N TYR A 14 -1.33 12.29 -16.35
CA TYR A 14 -2.03 11.00 -16.45
C TYR A 14 -1.19 9.77 -16.04
N ALA A 15 0.05 9.96 -15.59
CA ALA A 15 0.90 8.87 -15.10
C ALA A 15 0.54 8.50 -13.63
N VAL A 16 -0.42 7.58 -13.48
CA VAL A 16 -0.60 6.65 -12.35
C VAL A 16 -0.40 7.25 -10.96
N MET A 17 -1.29 8.15 -10.55
CA MET A 17 -1.46 8.43 -9.12
C MET A 17 -2.46 7.41 -8.57
N ALA A 18 -2.03 6.57 -7.63
CA ALA A 18 -2.94 5.68 -6.91
C ALA A 18 -3.97 6.54 -6.17
N SER A 19 -5.25 6.27 -6.41
CA SER A 19 -6.37 6.86 -5.69
C SER A 19 -6.26 6.55 -4.19
N LEU A 20 -6.90 7.38 -3.37
CA LEU A 20 -6.98 7.16 -1.92
C LEU A 20 -7.49 5.74 -1.59
N LYS A 21 -8.39 5.19 -2.41
CA LYS A 21 -8.92 3.84 -2.26
C LYS A 21 -7.84 2.79 -2.50
N GLU A 22 -7.05 2.92 -3.56
CA GLU A 22 -5.95 2.00 -3.87
C GLU A 22 -4.88 2.02 -2.80
N MET A 23 -4.48 3.21 -2.32
CA MET A 23 -3.51 3.32 -1.22
C MET A 23 -4.03 2.71 0.09
N HIS A 24 -5.32 2.84 0.38
CA HIS A 24 -5.91 2.24 1.58
C HIS A 24 -6.02 0.71 1.46
N THR A 25 -6.42 0.18 0.31
CA THR A 25 -6.37 -1.26 0.06
C THR A 25 -4.94 -1.80 0.18
N ALA A 26 -3.95 -1.08 -0.36
CA ALA A 26 -2.55 -1.44 -0.22
C ALA A 26 -2.06 -1.43 1.24
N GLU A 27 -2.56 -0.50 2.08
CA GLU A 27 -2.28 -0.52 3.52
C GLU A 27 -2.82 -1.78 4.21
N HIS A 28 -4.03 -2.24 3.86
CA HIS A 28 -4.58 -3.48 4.40
C HIS A 28 -3.72 -4.70 4.00
N ILE A 29 -3.29 -4.77 2.73
CA ILE A 29 -2.41 -5.83 2.25
C ILE A 29 -1.05 -5.79 2.98
N LEU A 30 -0.42 -4.61 3.05
CA LEU A 30 0.85 -4.42 3.75
C LEU A 30 0.71 -4.83 5.22
N THR A 31 -0.36 -4.41 5.90
CA THR A 31 -0.60 -4.77 7.30
C THR A 31 -0.70 -6.28 7.48
N ARG A 32 -1.36 -6.98 6.55
CA ARG A 32 -1.46 -8.44 6.58
C ARG A 32 -0.09 -9.10 6.39
N VAL A 33 0.71 -8.65 5.42
CA VAL A 33 2.08 -9.14 5.17
C VAL A 33 2.97 -8.93 6.39
N MET A 34 2.94 -7.74 6.99
CA MET A 34 3.72 -7.42 8.18
C MET A 34 3.33 -8.32 9.37
N LYS A 35 2.04 -8.61 9.54
CA LYS A 35 1.57 -9.51 10.58
C LYS A 35 2.03 -10.95 10.37
N ASP A 36 1.83 -11.49 9.17
CA ASP A 36 2.08 -12.91 8.89
C ASP A 36 3.58 -13.24 8.82
N HIS A 37 4.42 -12.31 8.36
CA HIS A 37 5.84 -12.59 8.10
C HIS A 37 6.82 -11.91 9.05
N PHE A 38 6.40 -10.83 9.71
CA PHE A 38 7.28 -10.04 10.60
C PHE A 38 6.77 -9.98 12.04
N GLY A 39 5.65 -10.62 12.34
CA GLY A 39 5.09 -10.72 13.69
C GLY A 39 4.54 -9.39 14.22
N CYS A 40 4.32 -8.41 13.34
CA CYS A 40 3.77 -7.12 13.72
C CYS A 40 2.29 -7.22 14.11
N THR A 41 1.85 -6.30 14.97
CA THR A 41 0.43 -6.00 15.11
C THR A 41 -0.05 -5.13 13.95
N ARG A 42 -1.31 -4.69 14.00
CA ARG A 42 -1.79 -3.60 13.12
C ARG A 42 -0.86 -2.39 13.24
N ASN A 43 -0.70 -1.64 12.15
CA ASN A 43 -0.05 -0.32 12.19
C ASN A 43 -0.71 0.57 13.26
N PHE A 44 0.11 1.43 13.88
CA PHE A 44 -0.38 2.40 14.87
C PHE A 44 -0.68 3.77 14.26
N GLU A 45 -0.03 4.10 13.13
CA GLU A 45 -0.29 5.33 12.38
C GLU A 45 -0.36 5.02 10.88
N LEU A 46 -1.39 5.58 10.23
CA LEU A 46 -1.57 5.59 8.79
C LEU A 46 -1.74 7.04 8.33
N HIS A 47 -0.89 7.47 7.41
CA HIS A 47 -1.01 8.77 6.75
C HIS A 47 -1.05 8.59 5.23
N LEU A 48 -2.15 8.96 4.60
CA LEU A 48 -2.32 8.93 3.15
C LEU A 48 -2.39 10.37 2.62
N GLY A 49 -1.35 10.79 1.90
CA GLY A 49 -1.31 12.06 1.17
C GLY A 49 -1.60 11.85 -0.31
N GLU A 50 -1.63 12.94 -1.08
CA GLU A 50 -1.97 12.91 -2.51
C GLU A 50 -1.08 12.01 -3.38
N LYS A 51 0.19 11.82 -2.97
CA LYS A 51 1.20 11.09 -3.75
C LYS A 51 1.89 9.97 -3.00
N LYS A 52 1.64 9.84 -1.70
CA LYS A 52 2.39 8.93 -0.82
C LYS A 52 1.56 8.48 0.37
N GLY A 53 1.74 7.22 0.75
CA GLY A 53 1.29 6.67 2.02
C GLY A 53 2.46 6.46 2.98
N LYS A 54 2.18 6.53 4.28
CA LYS A 54 3.07 6.09 5.36
C LYS A 54 2.26 5.19 6.29
N CYS A 55 2.82 4.03 6.63
CA CYS A 55 2.31 3.14 7.66
C CYS A 55 3.43 2.91 8.66
N ASP A 56 3.18 3.14 9.94
CA ASP A 56 4.15 2.89 11.00
C ASP A 56 3.81 1.61 11.76
N TYR A 57 4.78 0.69 11.86
CA TYR A 57 4.66 -0.61 12.50
C TYR A 57 5.66 -0.74 13.64
N ASP A 58 5.24 -1.42 14.71
CA ASP A 58 6.16 -1.87 15.74
C ASP A 58 6.85 -3.16 15.26
N VAL A 59 8.17 -3.07 15.07
CA VAL A 59 9.01 -4.18 14.60
C VAL A 59 10.04 -4.48 15.69
N SER A 60 10.19 -5.76 16.03
CA SER A 60 11.11 -6.22 17.09
C SER A 60 12.58 -5.93 16.79
N ARG A 61 12.92 -5.73 15.52
CA ARG A 61 14.25 -5.32 15.03
C ARG A 61 14.10 -4.44 13.80
N GLY A 62 15.14 -3.67 13.49
CA GLY A 62 15.21 -2.94 12.22
C GLY A 62 15.08 -3.89 11.01
N LEU A 63 14.32 -3.45 10.02
CA LEU A 63 14.18 -4.15 8.74
C LEU A 63 15.45 -3.96 7.92
N SER A 64 16.00 -5.07 7.44
CA SER A 64 17.10 -5.06 6.47
C SER A 64 16.59 -4.73 5.07
N GLU A 65 17.49 -4.42 4.14
CA GLU A 65 17.10 -4.24 2.74
C GLU A 65 16.49 -5.51 2.12
N GLU A 66 16.91 -6.69 2.56
CA GLU A 66 16.32 -7.95 2.12
C GLU A 66 14.89 -8.11 2.64
N ASP A 67 14.65 -7.72 3.90
CA ASP A 67 13.30 -7.70 4.47
C ASP A 67 12.40 -6.75 3.66
N ILE A 68 12.88 -5.56 3.32
CA ILE A 68 12.13 -4.58 2.53
C ILE A 68 11.78 -5.13 1.14
N ARG A 69 12.75 -5.71 0.42
CA ARG A 69 12.49 -6.35 -0.89
C ARG A 69 11.50 -7.50 -0.77
N ARG A 70 11.58 -8.27 0.31
CA ARG A 70 10.66 -9.38 0.57
C ARG A 70 9.24 -8.88 0.84
N ILE A 71 9.08 -7.82 1.62
CA ILE A 71 7.78 -7.19 1.88
C ILE A 71 7.16 -6.72 0.57
N GLU A 72 7.91 -5.98 -0.25
CA GLU A 72 7.46 -5.49 -1.55
C GLU A 72 6.99 -6.65 -2.46
N ALA A 73 7.79 -7.72 -2.58
CA ALA A 73 7.44 -8.88 -3.38
C ALA A 73 6.16 -9.58 -2.88
N LEU A 74 5.99 -9.72 -1.57
CA LEU A 74 4.80 -10.34 -0.96
C LEU A 74 3.54 -9.49 -1.16
N VAL A 75 3.65 -8.18 -1.01
CA VAL A 75 2.53 -7.24 -1.26
C VAL A 75 2.11 -7.29 -2.73
N ASN A 76 3.06 -7.21 -3.65
CA ASN A 76 2.75 -7.26 -5.09
C ASN A 76 2.14 -8.61 -5.49
N ALA A 77 2.64 -9.72 -4.95
CA ALA A 77 2.05 -11.03 -5.19
C ALA A 77 0.60 -11.15 -4.66
N GLU A 78 0.23 -10.43 -3.60
CA GLU A 78 -1.15 -10.38 -3.11
C GLU A 78 -2.04 -9.52 -4.01
N ILE A 79 -1.53 -8.39 -4.51
CA ILE A 79 -2.22 -7.53 -5.48
C ILE A 79 -2.53 -8.31 -6.77
N GLU A 80 -1.56 -9.09 -7.26
CA GLU A 80 -1.72 -9.91 -8.49
C GLU A 80 -2.81 -10.98 -8.39
N LYS A 81 -3.21 -11.39 -7.17
CA LYS A 81 -4.29 -12.36 -6.97
C LYS A 81 -5.68 -11.77 -7.24
N ASP A 82 -5.80 -10.44 -7.33
CA ASP A 82 -7.03 -9.71 -7.65
C ASP A 82 -8.23 -10.17 -6.80
N HIS A 83 -8.01 -10.23 -5.48
CA HIS A 83 -9.05 -10.64 -4.56
C HIS A 83 -10.23 -9.65 -4.57
N PRO A 84 -11.48 -10.13 -4.47
CA PRO A 84 -12.63 -9.23 -4.37
C PRO A 84 -12.57 -8.42 -3.08
N VAL A 85 -12.61 -7.10 -3.19
CA VAL A 85 -12.64 -6.17 -2.06
C VAL A 85 -14.07 -5.67 -1.86
N THR A 86 -14.70 -6.04 -0.75
CA THR A 86 -16.08 -5.68 -0.40
C THR A 86 -16.17 -5.07 1.00
N THR A 87 -17.18 -4.23 1.24
CA THR A 87 -17.46 -3.67 2.57
C THR A 87 -18.93 -3.86 2.92
N GLU A 88 -19.21 -4.17 4.18
CA GLU A 88 -20.56 -4.30 4.72
C GLU A 88 -20.63 -3.62 6.10
N THR A 89 -21.76 -2.97 6.39
CA THR A 89 -22.04 -2.42 7.72
C THR A 89 -22.75 -3.46 8.56
N ILE A 90 -22.04 -4.00 9.56
CA ILE A 90 -22.58 -4.98 10.50
C ILE A 90 -22.72 -4.37 11.91
N PRO A 91 -23.64 -4.88 12.76
CA PRO A 91 -23.65 -4.53 14.18
C PRO A 91 -22.34 -4.90 14.86
N VAL A 92 -21.89 -4.09 15.83
CA VAL A 92 -20.63 -4.31 16.56
C VAL A 92 -20.58 -5.70 17.22
N ALA A 93 -21.71 -6.21 17.72
CA ALA A 93 -21.79 -7.54 18.32
C ALA A 93 -21.52 -8.69 17.34
N GLN A 94 -21.51 -8.42 16.03
CA GLN A 94 -21.22 -9.38 14.97
C GLN A 94 -19.82 -9.19 14.38
N ALA A 95 -19.11 -8.11 14.71
CA ALA A 95 -17.72 -7.91 14.33
C ALA A 95 -16.85 -8.86 15.17
N THR A 96 -16.25 -9.86 14.51
CA THR A 96 -15.49 -10.94 15.15
C THR A 96 -13.99 -10.67 15.15
#